data_AF-A0A538K1C7-F1
#
_entry.id   AF-A0A538K1C7-F1
#
_cell.length_a   1.000
_cell.length_b   1.000
_cell.length_c   1.000
_cell.angle_alpha   90.00
_cell.angle_beta   90.00
_cell.angle_gamma   90.00
#
_symmetry.space_group_name_H-M   'P 1'
#
loop_
_entity.id
_entity.type
_entity.pdbx_description
1 polymer ?
#
loop_
_entity_poly.entity_id
_entity_poly.type
_entity_poly.pdbx_seq_one_letter_code
_entity_poly.pdbx_strand_id
1 'polypeptide(L)'
;MIHSVLHAIGVFFNHLTSVEWKWLAIGILCHLGKLLAVSRAWRNIVHAAYPDRPVRWRQMFGAYVAGTGVNALIPARGGDVVRLFLAKRRVEGSTYTTLVSTSLLQTLFDMAVASCFVLWAITQHVLPGLNALKSPKLPALDYGWAFRHPTAGLILFGLLLLFGTAFVAWVAERVDEFKAKVAQGFSAFRDRSYYLRRVVLWQVVDWSLRLVTVFFFLRAFGIPATVH
;
A
#
# COMPACT_ATOMS: atom_id res chain seq x y z
N MET A 1 -26.72 -18.68 -11.83
CA MET A 1 -25.54 -18.12 -11.11
C MET A 1 -24.40 -19.14 -11.02
N ILE A 2 -24.63 -20.35 -10.47
CA ILE A 2 -23.59 -21.40 -10.32
C ILE A 2 -22.97 -21.84 -11.67
N HIS A 3 -23.78 -22.04 -12.72
CA HIS A 3 -23.27 -22.36 -14.06
C HIS A 3 -22.40 -21.26 -14.69
N SER A 4 -22.70 -19.99 -14.42
CA SER A 4 -21.90 -18.84 -14.89
C SER A 4 -20.55 -18.77 -14.17
N VAL A 5 -20.53 -19.08 -12.88
CA VAL A 5 -19.31 -19.15 -12.06
C VAL A 5 -18.47 -20.35 -12.47
N LEU A 6 -19.07 -21.53 -12.66
CA LEU A 6 -18.37 -22.72 -13.14
C LEU A 6 -17.83 -22.57 -14.57
N HIS A 7 -18.57 -21.88 -15.44
CA HIS A 7 -18.11 -21.55 -16.78
C HIS A 7 -16.97 -20.52 -16.75
N ALA A 8 -17.06 -19.48 -15.91
CA ALA A 8 -15.97 -18.52 -15.70
C ALA A 8 -14.73 -19.20 -15.10
N ILE A 9 -14.91 -20.14 -14.18
CA ILE A 9 -13.84 -20.99 -13.63
C ILE A 9 -13.25 -21.85 -14.75
N GLY A 10 -14.05 -22.49 -15.61
CA GLY A 10 -13.58 -23.30 -16.73
C GLY A 10 -12.80 -22.50 -17.78
N VAL A 11 -13.25 -21.28 -18.11
CA VAL A 11 -12.53 -20.35 -18.99
C VAL A 11 -11.23 -19.86 -18.33
N PHE A 12 -11.24 -19.59 -17.02
CA PHE A 12 -10.05 -19.24 -16.25
C PHE A 12 -9.04 -20.39 -16.21
N PHE A 13 -9.50 -21.63 -16.05
CA PHE A 13 -8.65 -22.83 -16.10
C PHE A 13 -8.11 -23.12 -17.50
N ASN A 14 -8.89 -22.88 -18.56
CA ASN A 14 -8.40 -22.97 -19.95
C ASN A 14 -7.37 -21.87 -20.28
N HIS A 15 -7.44 -20.71 -19.63
CA HIS A 15 -6.39 -19.70 -19.68
C HIS A 15 -5.19 -20.05 -18.79
N LEU A 16 -5.38 -20.77 -17.68
CA LEU A 16 -4.28 -21.27 -16.84
C LEU A 16 -3.42 -22.31 -17.58
N THR A 17 -4.00 -23.09 -18.48
CA THR A 17 -3.25 -24.04 -19.33
C THR A 17 -2.40 -23.36 -20.41
N SER A 18 -2.65 -22.09 -20.74
CA SER A 18 -1.81 -21.28 -21.62
C SER A 18 -0.90 -20.30 -20.86
N VAL A 19 -0.81 -20.41 -19.53
CA VAL A 19 0.10 -19.57 -18.75
C VAL A 19 1.54 -19.96 -19.07
N GLU A 20 2.27 -18.98 -19.58
CA GLU A 20 3.71 -19.09 -19.78
C GLU A 20 4.41 -19.06 -18.40
N TRP A 21 4.63 -20.25 -17.84
CA TRP A 21 5.25 -20.47 -16.51
C TRP A 21 6.54 -19.70 -16.30
N LYS A 22 7.32 -19.47 -17.36
CA LYS A 22 8.54 -18.65 -17.32
C LYS A 22 8.25 -17.22 -16.84
N TRP A 23 7.25 -16.55 -17.40
CA TRP A 23 6.90 -15.19 -17.00
C TRP A 23 6.23 -15.14 -15.64
N LEU A 24 5.42 -16.16 -15.32
CA LEU A 24 4.84 -16.28 -13.98
C LEU A 24 5.93 -16.38 -12.90
N ALA A 25 6.92 -17.25 -13.10
CA ALA A 25 8.03 -17.42 -12.16
C ALA A 25 8.83 -16.11 -11.99
N ILE A 26 9.13 -15.41 -13.08
CA ILE A 26 9.82 -14.11 -13.01
C ILE A 26 8.97 -13.08 -12.24
N GLY A 27 7.66 -13.00 -12.53
CA GLY A 27 6.75 -12.11 -11.81
C GLY A 27 6.71 -12.40 -10.31
N ILE A 28 6.69 -13.68 -9.91
CA ILE A 28 6.76 -14.10 -8.49
C ILE A 28 8.10 -13.68 -7.87
N LEU A 29 9.22 -13.93 -8.56
CA LEU A 29 10.54 -13.53 -8.06
C LEU A 29 10.65 -12.01 -7.88
N CYS A 30 10.13 -11.22 -8.83
CA CYS A 30 10.05 -9.78 -8.71
C CYS A 30 9.15 -9.35 -7.55
N HIS A 31 8.03 -10.03 -7.33
CA HIS A 31 7.13 -9.79 -6.21
C HIS A 31 7.81 -10.05 -4.86
N LEU A 32 8.57 -11.14 -4.75
CA LEU A 32 9.36 -11.42 -3.54
C LEU A 32 10.47 -10.39 -3.34
N GLY A 33 11.18 -10.02 -4.41
CA GLY A 33 12.19 -8.95 -4.39
C GLY A 33 11.60 -7.62 -3.92
N LYS A 34 10.39 -7.30 -4.37
CA LYS A 34 9.63 -6.12 -3.93
C LYS A 34 9.40 -6.16 -2.41
N LEU A 35 8.96 -7.29 -1.85
CA LEU A 35 8.77 -7.45 -0.39
C LEU A 35 10.07 -7.24 0.39
N LEU A 36 11.20 -7.68 -0.16
CA LEU A 36 12.52 -7.43 0.43
C LEU A 36 12.85 -5.93 0.41
N ALA A 37 12.67 -5.26 -0.72
CA ALA A 37 12.97 -3.84 -0.88
C ALA A 37 12.10 -2.96 0.04
N VAL A 38 10.79 -3.19 0.05
CA VAL A 38 9.84 -2.39 0.85
C VAL A 38 10.05 -2.57 2.36
N SER A 39 10.43 -3.78 2.79
CA SER A 39 10.76 -4.05 4.19
C SER A 39 12.10 -3.40 4.60
N ARG A 40 13.08 -3.33 3.69
CA ARG A 40 14.35 -2.62 3.90
C ARG A 40 14.14 -1.12 4.04
N ALA A 41 13.34 -0.52 3.16
CA ALA A 41 12.95 0.89 3.24
C ALA A 41 12.32 1.20 4.60
N TRP A 42 11.30 0.42 4.99
CA TRP A 42 10.63 0.63 6.28
C TRP A 42 11.56 0.45 7.48
N ARG A 43 12.40 -0.60 7.48
CA ARG A 43 13.39 -0.82 8.54
C ARG A 43 14.33 0.40 8.69
N ASN A 44 14.76 0.99 7.58
CA ASN A 44 15.66 2.14 7.62
C ASN A 44 14.96 3.40 8.14
N ILE A 45 13.66 3.58 7.88
CA ILE A 45 12.86 4.64 8.50
C ILE A 45 12.74 4.40 10.01
N VAL A 46 12.39 3.18 10.44
CA VAL A 46 12.26 2.85 11.87
C VAL A 46 13.60 2.97 12.61
N HIS A 47 14.71 2.61 11.96
CA HIS A 47 16.05 2.81 12.51
C HIS A 47 16.40 4.28 12.69
N ALA A 48 15.98 5.16 11.77
CA ALA A 48 16.17 6.60 11.96
C ALA A 48 15.35 7.14 13.15
N ALA A 49 14.15 6.61 13.36
CA ALA A 49 13.29 6.96 14.49
C ALA A 49 13.82 6.43 15.84
N TYR A 50 14.56 5.32 15.83
CA TYR A 50 15.12 4.68 17.01
C TYR A 50 16.60 4.34 16.80
N PRO A 51 17.51 5.35 16.78
CA PRO A 51 18.92 5.14 16.48
C PRO A 51 19.63 4.27 17.54
N ASP A 52 19.21 4.38 18.81
CA ASP A 52 19.83 3.66 19.92
C ASP A 52 19.31 2.22 20.09
N ARG A 53 18.40 1.76 19.23
CA ARG A 53 17.77 0.44 19.34
C ARG A 53 18.14 -0.48 18.17
N PRO A 54 18.45 -1.76 18.44
CA PRO A 54 18.83 -2.69 17.40
C PRO A 54 17.62 -3.11 16.55
N VAL A 55 17.40 -2.43 15.42
CA VAL A 55 16.34 -2.81 14.46
C VAL A 55 16.84 -3.89 13.49
N ARG A 56 16.61 -5.16 13.85
CA ARG A 56 17.01 -6.32 13.03
C ARG A 56 16.11 -6.48 11.80
N TRP A 57 16.71 -6.50 10.61
CA TRP A 57 15.93 -6.58 9.36
C TRP A 57 15.08 -7.86 9.25
N ARG A 58 15.58 -9.03 9.66
CA ARG A 58 14.80 -10.29 9.63
C ARG A 58 13.49 -10.20 10.40
N GLN A 59 13.52 -9.49 11.54
CA GLN A 59 12.34 -9.25 12.38
C GLN A 59 11.39 -8.25 11.71
N MET A 60 11.88 -7.17 11.12
CA MET A 60 11.02 -6.22 10.39
C MET A 60 10.42 -6.83 9.13
N PHE A 61 11.19 -7.64 8.40
CA PHE A 61 10.75 -8.39 7.23
C PHE A 61 9.60 -9.34 7.59
N GLY A 62 9.75 -10.14 8.65
CA GLY A 62 8.68 -11.03 9.09
C GLY A 62 7.40 -10.28 9.51
N ALA A 63 7.51 -9.04 10.02
CA ALA A 63 6.34 -8.22 10.38
C ALA A 63 5.64 -7.74 9.12
N TYR A 64 6.43 -7.33 8.13
CA TYR A 64 5.93 -6.87 6.85
C TYR A 64 5.21 -8.00 6.10
N VAL A 65 5.86 -9.16 5.95
CA VAL A 65 5.29 -10.32 5.26
C VAL A 65 4.04 -10.83 5.96
N ALA A 66 4.04 -10.92 7.30
CA ALA A 66 2.84 -11.30 8.05
C ALA A 66 1.70 -10.30 7.81
N GLY A 67 1.99 -9.00 7.82
CA GLY A 67 0.99 -7.97 7.50
C GLY A 67 0.47 -8.09 6.07
N THR A 68 1.35 -8.27 5.08
CA THR A 68 0.93 -8.48 3.68
C THR A 68 0.09 -9.75 3.52
N GLY A 69 0.48 -10.86 4.17
CA GLY A 69 -0.29 -12.10 4.15
C GLY A 69 -1.67 -11.94 4.78
N VAL A 70 -1.78 -11.24 5.92
CA VAL A 70 -3.08 -10.94 6.54
C VAL A 70 -3.92 -10.03 5.65
N ASN A 71 -3.33 -9.02 5.01
CA ASN A 71 -4.06 -8.16 4.06
C ASN A 71 -4.62 -8.93 2.85
N ALA A 72 -4.03 -10.09 2.50
CA ALA A 72 -4.57 -10.96 1.45
C ALA A 72 -5.82 -11.74 1.89
N LEU A 73 -6.03 -11.90 3.22
CA LEU A 73 -7.16 -12.63 3.79
C LEU A 73 -8.24 -11.70 4.35
N ILE A 74 -7.82 -10.62 5.01
CA ILE A 74 -8.68 -9.69 5.74
C ILE A 74 -8.67 -8.35 5.01
N PRO A 75 -9.80 -7.97 4.38
CA PRO A 75 -9.94 -6.65 3.77
C PRO A 75 -9.94 -5.53 4.84
N ALA A 76 -9.86 -4.26 4.41
CA ALA A 76 -9.83 -3.08 5.28
C ALA A 76 -8.54 -2.86 6.10
N ARG A 77 -7.37 -3.16 5.52
CA ARG A 77 -6.03 -2.86 6.10
C ARG A 77 -5.72 -3.57 7.42
N GLY A 78 -6.41 -4.68 7.74
CA GLY A 78 -6.15 -5.46 8.95
C GLY A 78 -4.69 -5.92 9.07
N GLY A 79 -4.04 -6.19 7.95
CA GLY A 79 -2.63 -6.54 7.90
C GLY A 79 -1.67 -5.39 8.27
N ASP A 80 -2.05 -4.13 8.07
CA ASP A 80 -1.23 -2.99 8.50
C ASP A 80 -1.19 -2.91 10.04
N VAL A 81 -2.30 -3.23 10.71
CA VAL A 81 -2.38 -3.33 12.17
C VAL A 81 -1.47 -4.45 12.67
N VAL A 82 -1.53 -5.63 12.05
CA VAL A 82 -0.67 -6.77 12.41
C VAL A 82 0.81 -6.43 12.21
N ARG A 83 1.17 -5.80 11.09
CA ARG A 83 2.53 -5.33 10.83
C ARG A 83 3.02 -4.39 11.93
N LEU A 84 2.21 -3.39 12.32
CA LEU A 84 2.54 -2.42 13.36
C LEU A 84 2.65 -3.07 14.74
N PHE A 85 1.72 -3.97 15.07
CA PHE A 85 1.72 -4.72 16.32
C PHE A 85 2.96 -5.58 16.47
N LEU A 86 3.33 -6.33 15.42
CA LEU A 86 4.53 -7.15 15.41
C LEU A 86 5.81 -6.30 15.50
N ALA A 87 5.85 -5.15 14.81
CA ALA A 87 6.98 -4.23 14.92
C ALA A 87 7.12 -3.63 16.32
N LYS A 88 6.02 -3.27 16.98
CA LYS A 88 6.06 -2.76 18.35
C LYS A 88 6.66 -3.78 19.33
N ARG A 89 6.31 -5.06 19.17
CA ARG A 89 6.89 -6.15 19.98
C ARG A 89 8.37 -6.40 19.71
N ARG A 90 8.88 -5.99 18.54
CA ARG A 90 10.26 -6.23 18.09
C ARG A 90 11.19 -5.07 18.36
N VAL A 91 10.66 -3.86 18.47
CA VAL A 91 11.43 -2.64 18.79
C VAL A 91 11.05 -2.20 20.20
N GLU A 92 11.90 -2.55 21.17
CA GLU A 92 11.71 -2.18 22.58
C GLU A 92 11.61 -0.66 22.76
N GLY A 93 10.68 -0.22 23.60
CA GLY A 93 10.42 1.21 23.83
C GLY A 93 9.73 1.93 22.68
N SER A 94 9.35 1.23 21.60
CA SER A 94 8.63 1.86 20.49
C SER A 94 7.18 2.21 20.83
N THR A 95 6.71 3.33 20.30
CA THR A 95 5.32 3.78 20.46
C THR A 95 4.53 3.49 19.18
N TYR A 96 3.23 3.22 19.33
CA TYR A 96 2.37 3.04 18.15
C TYR A 96 2.35 4.30 17.30
N THR A 97 2.32 5.48 17.91
CA THR A 97 2.35 6.77 17.23
C THR A 97 3.57 6.89 16.33
N THR A 98 4.78 6.67 16.86
CA THR A 98 6.01 6.75 16.06
C THR A 98 6.01 5.70 14.94
N LEU A 99 5.63 4.45 15.21
CA LEU A 99 5.58 3.41 14.17
C LEU A 99 4.56 3.74 13.07
N VAL A 100 3.39 4.26 13.42
CA VAL A 100 2.39 4.74 12.44
C VAL A 100 2.98 5.89 11.62
N SER A 101 3.67 6.85 12.25
CA SER A 101 4.35 7.94 11.55
C SER A 101 5.44 7.43 10.59
N THR A 102 6.19 6.38 10.94
CA THR A 102 7.16 5.77 10.01
C THR A 102 6.49 5.12 8.79
N SER A 103 5.31 4.52 8.98
CA SER A 103 4.51 3.97 7.88
C SER A 103 3.88 5.07 7.02
N LEU A 104 3.47 6.18 7.63
CA LEU A 104 2.97 7.36 6.93
C LEU A 104 4.08 7.97 6.05
N LEU A 105 5.29 8.12 6.59
CA LEU A 105 6.44 8.58 5.82
C LEU A 105 6.67 7.71 4.58
N GLN A 106 6.63 6.38 4.75
CA GLN A 106 6.75 5.46 3.63
C GLN A 106 5.64 5.67 2.59
N THR A 107 4.40 5.85 3.05
CA THR A 107 3.21 6.06 2.20
C THR A 107 3.29 7.38 1.43
N LEU A 108 3.86 8.45 1.99
CA LEU A 108 3.99 9.74 1.30
C LEU A 108 4.81 9.65 0.02
N PHE A 109 5.90 8.88 0.05
CA PHE A 109 6.69 8.62 -1.16
C PHE A 109 5.87 7.83 -2.19
N ASP A 110 5.16 6.79 -1.75
CA ASP A 110 4.31 5.99 -2.64
C ASP A 110 3.21 6.85 -3.28
N MET A 111 2.60 7.76 -2.51
CA MET A 111 1.63 8.72 -3.01
C MET A 111 2.25 9.66 -4.03
N ALA A 112 3.44 10.21 -3.76
CA ALA A 112 4.12 11.08 -4.71
C ALA A 112 4.41 10.37 -6.04
N VAL A 113 4.96 9.16 -6.00
CA VAL A 113 5.25 8.38 -7.21
C VAL A 113 3.96 7.99 -7.94
N ALA A 114 2.93 7.54 -7.21
CA ALA A 114 1.62 7.24 -7.79
C ALA A 114 0.99 8.47 -8.46
N SER A 115 1.04 9.64 -7.81
CA SER A 115 0.58 10.90 -8.37
C SER A 115 1.34 11.27 -9.64
N CYS A 116 2.66 11.12 -9.66
CA CYS A 116 3.47 11.33 -10.87
C CYS A 116 3.02 10.39 -12.01
N PHE A 117 2.79 9.10 -11.72
CA PHE A 117 2.28 8.16 -12.72
C PHE A 117 0.90 8.53 -13.24
N VAL A 118 -0.01 8.97 -12.35
CA VAL A 118 -1.35 9.41 -12.74
C VAL A 118 -1.27 10.66 -13.61
N LEU A 119 -0.49 11.67 -13.21
CA LEU A 119 -0.28 12.88 -14.01
C LEU A 119 0.30 12.55 -15.39
N TRP A 120 1.33 11.70 -15.44
CA TRP A 120 1.89 11.21 -16.69
C TRP A 120 0.83 10.51 -17.55
N ALA A 121 0.03 9.60 -16.99
CA ALA A 121 -1.03 8.90 -17.73
C ALA A 121 -2.12 9.84 -18.27
N ILE A 122 -2.43 10.92 -17.56
CA ILE A 122 -3.31 12.00 -18.04
C ILE A 122 -2.68 12.71 -19.24
N THR A 123 -1.38 13.07 -19.16
CA THR A 123 -0.69 13.75 -20.28
C THR A 123 -0.58 12.89 -21.53
N GLN A 124 -0.49 11.57 -21.38
CA GLN A 124 -0.41 10.62 -22.50
C GLN A 124 -1.80 10.21 -23.02
N HIS A 125 -2.90 10.73 -22.46
CA HIS A 125 -4.28 10.35 -22.79
C HIS A 125 -4.56 8.84 -22.72
N VAL A 126 -3.77 8.09 -21.92
CA VAL A 126 -3.88 6.64 -21.74
C VAL A 126 -5.03 6.26 -20.83
N LEU A 127 -5.36 7.15 -19.88
CA LEU A 127 -6.59 7.03 -19.13
C LEU A 127 -7.75 7.29 -20.09
N PRO A 128 -8.76 6.39 -20.19
CA PRO A 128 -9.99 6.70 -20.89
C PRO A 128 -10.48 8.00 -20.25
N GLY A 129 -10.54 9.08 -21.04
CA GLY A 129 -10.52 10.45 -20.53
C GLY A 129 -11.59 10.70 -19.46
N LEU A 130 -11.58 11.86 -18.79
CA LEU A 130 -12.63 12.27 -17.83
C LEU A 130 -14.08 12.07 -18.34
N ASN A 131 -14.28 11.82 -19.63
CA ASN A 131 -15.51 11.37 -20.29
C ASN A 131 -15.97 9.93 -19.93
N ALA A 132 -15.06 9.04 -19.53
CA ALA A 132 -15.36 7.73 -18.95
C ALA A 132 -15.88 7.86 -17.51
N LEU A 133 -15.35 8.80 -16.72
CA LEU A 133 -15.93 9.18 -15.43
C LEU A 133 -17.32 9.85 -15.57
N LYS A 134 -17.59 10.48 -16.72
CA LYS A 134 -18.93 10.98 -17.10
C LYS A 134 -19.85 9.92 -17.73
N SER A 135 -19.35 8.74 -18.05
CA SER A 135 -20.18 7.71 -18.70
C SER A 135 -21.07 7.02 -17.65
N PRO A 136 -22.41 7.03 -17.78
CA PRO A 136 -23.34 6.44 -16.81
C PRO A 136 -23.27 4.91 -16.69
N LYS A 137 -22.31 4.26 -17.36
CA LYS A 137 -22.22 2.81 -17.55
C LYS A 137 -20.91 2.17 -17.08
N LEU A 138 -19.98 2.94 -16.52
CA LEU A 138 -18.81 2.34 -15.85
C LEU A 138 -19.18 2.07 -14.38
N PRO A 139 -18.97 0.85 -13.86
CA PRO A 139 -19.03 0.56 -12.43
C PRO A 139 -17.76 1.12 -11.75
N ALA A 140 -17.44 2.38 -12.01
CA ALA A 140 -16.46 3.13 -11.26
C ALA A 140 -17.11 3.44 -9.92
N LEU A 141 -16.67 2.78 -8.85
CA LEU A 141 -16.99 3.08 -7.44
C LEU A 141 -18.38 3.69 -7.28
N ASP A 142 -19.39 2.84 -7.07
CA ASP A 142 -20.80 3.21 -6.98
C ASP A 142 -21.03 4.22 -5.82
N TYR A 143 -20.68 5.49 -6.02
CA TYR A 143 -21.06 6.62 -5.16
C TYR A 143 -22.59 6.68 -5.08
N GLY A 144 -23.28 6.14 -6.09
CA GLY A 144 -24.72 5.92 -6.10
C GLY A 144 -25.22 4.95 -5.04
N TRP A 145 -24.40 4.09 -4.41
CA TRP A 145 -24.85 3.24 -3.30
C TRP A 145 -25.17 4.07 -2.04
N ALA A 146 -24.32 5.06 -1.72
CA ALA A 146 -24.53 5.97 -0.59
C ALA A 146 -25.72 6.93 -0.81
N PHE A 147 -25.96 7.33 -2.07
CA PHE A 147 -27.16 8.10 -2.43
C PHE A 147 -28.43 7.24 -2.54
N ARG A 148 -28.31 5.94 -2.84
CA ARG A 148 -29.44 4.99 -2.87
C ARG A 148 -29.89 4.55 -1.47
N HIS A 149 -29.01 4.59 -0.47
CA HIS A 149 -29.34 4.35 0.94
C HIS A 149 -29.03 5.60 1.79
N PRO A 150 -29.84 6.67 1.68
CA PRO A 150 -29.54 7.97 2.29
C PRO A 150 -29.34 7.88 3.81
N THR A 151 -30.06 6.97 4.48
CA THR A 151 -29.91 6.69 5.92
C THR A 151 -28.58 6.01 6.24
N ALA A 152 -28.16 5.00 5.49
CA ALA A 152 -26.88 4.31 5.70
C ALA A 152 -25.68 5.23 5.37
N GLY A 153 -25.80 6.06 4.33
CA GLY A 153 -24.81 7.09 3.98
C GLY A 153 -24.68 8.15 5.07
N LEU A 154 -25.80 8.65 5.61
CA LEU A 154 -25.82 9.60 6.74
C LEU A 154 -25.25 8.99 8.02
N ILE A 155 -25.55 7.74 8.33
CA ILE A 155 -25.00 7.03 9.49
C ILE A 155 -23.49 6.86 9.34
N LEU A 156 -23.02 6.42 8.17
CA LEU A 156 -21.59 6.26 7.90
C LEU A 156 -20.85 7.60 7.97
N PHE A 157 -21.44 8.65 7.38
CA PHE A 157 -20.89 10.00 7.43
C PHE A 157 -20.85 10.52 8.88
N GLY A 158 -21.94 10.37 9.63
CA GLY A 158 -22.02 10.75 11.04
C GLY A 158 -21.02 10.00 11.92
N LEU A 159 -20.86 8.70 11.71
CA LEU A 159 -19.85 7.88 12.40
C LEU A 159 -18.43 8.35 12.06
N LEU A 160 -18.13 8.60 10.78
CA LEU A 160 -16.82 9.12 10.36
C LEU A 160 -16.53 10.50 10.95
N LEU A 161 -17.54 11.38 11.00
CA LEU A 161 -17.42 12.72 11.55
C LEU A 161 -17.18 12.66 13.06
N LEU A 162 -17.94 11.83 13.77
CA LEU A 162 -17.81 11.64 15.22
C LEU A 162 -16.50 10.96 15.61
N PHE A 163 -16.09 9.90 14.89
CA PHE A 163 -14.77 9.28 15.10
C PHE A 163 -13.65 10.24 14.72
N GLY A 164 -13.81 11.00 13.64
CA GLY A 164 -12.83 11.98 13.18
C GLY A 164 -12.64 13.11 14.18
N THR A 165 -13.73 13.69 14.71
CA THR A 165 -13.66 14.75 15.72
C THR A 165 -13.16 14.24 17.06
N ALA A 166 -13.59 13.05 17.51
CA ALA A 166 -13.07 12.44 18.74
C ALA A 166 -11.58 12.11 18.62
N PHE A 167 -11.14 11.61 17.45
CA PHE A 167 -9.73 11.35 17.18
C PHE A 167 -8.92 12.65 17.17
N VAL A 168 -9.41 13.70 16.51
CA VAL A 168 -8.76 15.01 16.48
C VAL A 168 -8.72 15.65 17.87
N ALA A 169 -9.80 15.59 18.65
CA ALA A 169 -9.83 16.10 20.03
C ALA A 169 -8.86 15.35 20.96
N TRP A 170 -8.82 14.02 20.86
CA TRP A 170 -7.87 13.19 21.61
C TRP A 170 -6.41 13.48 21.23
N VAL A 171 -6.14 13.74 19.95
CA VAL A 171 -4.82 14.18 19.47
C VAL A 171 -4.50 15.60 19.94
N ALA A 172 -5.51 16.50 19.99
CA ALA A 172 -5.39 17.89 20.40
C ALA A 172 -5.03 18.06 21.89
N GLU A 173 -5.47 17.16 22.76
CA GLU A 173 -5.11 17.19 24.20
C GLU A 173 -3.68 16.72 24.48
N ARG A 174 -3.04 15.98 23.55
CA ARG A 174 -1.69 15.42 23.71
C ARG A 174 -0.69 15.99 22.70
N VAL A 175 -0.94 17.20 22.23
CA VAL A 175 -0.26 17.79 21.07
C VAL A 175 1.25 17.73 21.16
N ASP A 176 1.87 18.05 22.29
CA ASP A 176 3.33 18.16 22.34
C ASP A 176 4.03 16.80 22.35
N GLU A 177 3.56 15.85 23.16
CA GLU A 177 4.06 14.48 23.12
C GLU A 177 3.75 13.78 21.79
N PHE A 178 2.56 14.02 21.23
CA PHE A 178 2.16 13.48 19.95
C PHE A 178 3.04 14.03 18.83
N LYS A 179 3.23 15.36 18.78
CA LYS A 179 4.15 16.02 17.83
C LYS A 179 5.56 15.49 17.97
N ALA A 180 6.07 15.31 19.19
CA ALA A 180 7.40 14.73 19.41
C ALA A 180 7.51 13.30 18.85
N LYS A 181 6.51 12.44 19.10
CA LYS A 181 6.47 11.06 18.58
C LYS A 181 6.31 11.01 17.05
N VAL A 182 5.55 11.94 16.48
CA VAL A 182 5.42 12.11 15.02
C VAL A 182 6.72 12.59 14.41
N ALA A 183 7.33 13.65 14.96
CA ALA A 183 8.61 14.17 14.51
C ALA A 183 9.71 13.10 14.60
N GLN A 184 9.69 12.28 15.65
CA GLN A 184 10.56 11.11 15.78
C GLN A 184 10.35 10.11 14.63
N GLY A 185 9.10 9.81 14.24
CA GLY A 185 8.81 8.93 13.11
C GLY A 185 9.25 9.50 11.76
N PHE A 186 9.32 10.82 11.64
CA PHE A 186 9.79 11.57 10.47
C PHE A 186 11.28 11.94 10.53
N SER A 187 12.00 11.50 11.58
CA SER A 187 13.43 11.79 11.79
C SER A 187 14.31 11.43 10.60
N ALA A 188 13.91 10.43 9.80
CA ALA A 188 14.63 10.06 8.57
C ALA A 188 14.79 11.25 7.61
N PHE A 189 13.84 12.20 7.55
CA PHE A 189 13.97 13.39 6.71
C PHE A 189 14.99 14.41 7.22
N ARG A 190 15.35 14.35 8.50
CA ARG A 190 16.31 15.30 9.10
C ARG A 190 17.68 15.16 8.45
N ASP A 191 18.07 13.94 8.08
CA ASP A 191 19.24 13.66 7.27
C ASP A 191 18.82 13.30 5.84
N ARG A 192 18.89 14.29 4.94
CA ARG A 192 18.53 14.11 3.52
C ARG A 192 19.39 13.06 2.82
N SER A 193 20.68 12.96 3.16
CA SER A 193 21.59 11.99 2.54
C SER A 193 21.23 10.56 2.95
N TYR A 194 20.95 10.37 4.23
CA TYR A 194 20.43 9.11 4.74
C TYR A 194 19.09 8.75 4.08
N TYR A 195 18.14 9.69 4.06
CA TYR A 195 16.82 9.46 3.46
C TYR A 195 16.92 9.02 1.99
N LEU A 196 17.69 9.74 1.18
CA LEU A 196 17.81 9.43 -0.24
C LEU A 196 18.51 8.07 -0.47
N ARG A 197 19.62 7.82 0.21
CA ARG A 197 20.44 6.60 -0.01
C ARG A 197 19.87 5.35 0.63
N ARG A 198 19.20 5.47 1.79
CA ARG A 198 18.74 4.34 2.60
C ARG A 198 17.23 4.15 2.58
N VAL A 199 16.44 5.15 2.21
CA VAL A 199 14.97 5.01 2.14
C VAL A 199 14.52 5.08 0.68
N VAL A 200 14.73 6.21 0.01
CA VAL A 200 14.24 6.44 -1.35
C VAL A 200 14.81 5.42 -2.33
N LEU A 201 16.10 5.09 -2.25
CA LEU A 201 16.69 4.05 -3.11
C LEU A 201 15.93 2.72 -3.04
N TRP A 202 15.56 2.27 -1.84
CA TRP A 202 14.81 1.03 -1.68
C TRP A 202 13.34 1.16 -2.08
N GLN A 203 12.74 2.34 -1.93
CA GLN A 203 11.39 2.60 -2.41
C GLN A 203 11.32 2.67 -3.94
N VAL A 204 12.33 3.24 -4.60
CA VAL A 204 12.46 3.21 -6.06
C VAL A 204 12.61 1.76 -6.53
N VAL A 205 13.45 0.95 -5.87
CA VAL A 205 13.56 -0.48 -6.19
C VAL A 205 12.22 -1.20 -5.99
N ASP A 206 11.49 -0.94 -4.90
CA ASP A 206 10.13 -1.47 -4.71
C ASP A 206 9.19 -1.09 -5.87
N TRP A 207 9.16 0.18 -6.27
CA TRP A 207 8.33 0.66 -7.35
C TRP A 207 8.72 0.05 -8.71
N SER A 208 10.00 0.00 -9.02
CA SER A 208 10.49 -0.65 -10.24
C SER A 208 10.11 -2.12 -10.27
N LEU A 209 10.35 -2.87 -9.18
CA LEU A 209 9.97 -4.28 -9.10
C LEU A 209 8.46 -4.48 -9.16
N ARG A 210 7.67 -3.54 -8.61
CA ARG A 210 6.21 -3.55 -8.71
C ARG A 210 5.75 -3.45 -10.16
N LEU A 211 6.30 -2.52 -10.93
CA LEU A 211 5.97 -2.35 -12.36
C LEU A 211 6.38 -3.59 -13.17
N VAL A 212 7.60 -4.09 -12.93
CA VAL A 212 8.12 -5.30 -13.58
C VAL A 212 7.27 -6.53 -13.25
N THR A 213 6.82 -6.65 -11.99
CA THR A 213 5.91 -7.72 -11.54
C THR A 213 4.58 -7.66 -12.32
N VAL A 214 3.98 -6.47 -12.41
CA VAL A 214 2.72 -6.27 -13.15
C VAL A 214 2.91 -6.62 -14.62
N PHE A 215 3.99 -6.14 -15.25
CA PHE A 215 4.30 -6.45 -16.65
C PHE A 215 4.41 -7.96 -16.90
N PHE A 216 5.17 -8.68 -16.08
CA PHE A 216 5.35 -10.12 -16.25
C PHE A 216 4.10 -10.92 -15.92
N PHE A 217 3.28 -10.48 -14.97
CA PHE A 217 1.98 -11.11 -14.74
C PHE A 217 1.04 -10.89 -15.92
N LEU A 218 0.92 -9.68 -16.47
CA LEU A 218 0.12 -9.43 -17.67
C LEU A 218 0.56 -10.33 -18.83
N ARG A 219 1.88 -10.43 -19.06
CA ARG A 219 2.45 -11.31 -20.08
C ARG A 219 2.20 -12.79 -19.82
N ALA A 220 2.29 -13.23 -18.56
CA ALA A 220 2.03 -14.61 -18.17
C ALA A 220 0.58 -15.03 -18.46
N PHE A 221 -0.37 -14.10 -18.34
CA PHE A 221 -1.79 -14.33 -18.64
C PHE A 221 -2.18 -14.01 -20.10
N GLY A 222 -1.21 -13.73 -20.97
CA GLY A 222 -1.45 -13.44 -22.38
C GLY A 222 -2.18 -12.12 -22.64
N ILE A 223 -2.23 -11.21 -21.66
CA ILE A 223 -2.75 -9.87 -21.84
C ILE A 223 -1.66 -9.03 -22.50
N PRO A 224 -1.91 -8.35 -23.64
CA PRO A 224 -0.90 -7.58 -24.35
C PRO A 224 -0.32 -6.50 -23.44
N ALA A 225 0.91 -6.73 -22.99
CA ALA A 225 1.69 -5.78 -22.21
C ALA A 225 2.52 -4.93 -23.18
N THR A 226 1.87 -4.04 -23.92
CA THR A 226 2.56 -3.06 -24.76
C THR A 226 3.03 -1.90 -23.89
N VAL A 227 4.34 -1.74 -23.73
CA VAL A 227 4.92 -0.41 -23.51
C VAL A 227 4.71 0.30 -24.84
N HIS A 228 3.94 1.39 -24.84
CA HIS A 228 3.47 2.12 -26.03
C HIS A 228 4.36 2.00 -27.26
#